data_AF-A0A8D0WUA0-F1
#
_entry.id   AF-A0A8D0WUA0-F1
#
_cell.length_a   1.000
_cell.length_b   1.000
_cell.length_c   1.000
_cell.angle_alpha   90.00
_cell.angle_beta   90.00
_cell.angle_gamma   90.00
#
_symmetry.space_group_name_H-M   'P 1'
#
loop_
_entity.id
_entity.type
_entity.pdbx_description
1 polymer ?
#
loop_
_entity_poly.entity_id
_entity_poly.type
_entity_poly.pdbx_seq_one_letter_code
_entity_poly.pdbx_strand_id
1 'polypeptide(L)'
;MTQVGPLLAVQEALRKCFLVVEEQQGLWQSVLKDCPPLLASLSNLAEQLQAAQNLRFEDVPALRAFPDLQERLRRKQLAAGDIVLDKLEERLATLLKVRDVVSSHVEHVLQTYERHADTIGLDAVLQASAASPSVAEMLEWLHDIERHYRNFYLRRRHLLSSIQWGDLENIQALPKAWDRISEAEHPDLIRDILLSVSFFLEE
;
A
#
# COMPACT_ATOMS: atom_id res chain seq x y z
N MET A 1 22.19 -39.40 -4.26
CA MET A 1 21.98 -38.28 -5.21
C MET A 1 20.50 -38.12 -5.57
N THR A 2 19.61 -37.98 -4.58
CA THR A 2 18.15 -38.04 -4.79
C THR A 2 17.38 -36.93 -4.07
N GLN A 3 18.05 -35.83 -3.70
CA GLN A 3 17.44 -34.67 -3.02
C GLN A 3 17.32 -33.42 -3.89
N VAL A 4 17.75 -33.46 -5.16
CA VAL A 4 17.80 -32.28 -6.04
C VAL A 4 16.41 -31.84 -6.50
N GLY A 5 15.46 -32.77 -6.72
CA GLY A 5 14.12 -32.44 -7.22
C GLY A 5 13.25 -31.61 -6.26
N PRO A 6 13.08 -32.01 -4.98
CA PRO A 6 12.23 -31.27 -4.04
C PRO A 6 12.75 -29.88 -3.71
N LEU A 7 14.07 -29.73 -3.51
CA LEU A 7 14.70 -28.44 -3.23
C LEU A 7 14.59 -27.50 -4.44
N LEU A 8 14.84 -28.00 -5.65
CA LEU A 8 14.70 -27.23 -6.89
C LEU A 8 13.26 -26.72 -7.05
N ALA A 9 12.25 -27.54 -6.75
CA ALA A 9 10.85 -27.12 -6.83
C ALA A 9 10.54 -25.93 -5.90
N VAL A 10 11.10 -25.92 -4.69
CA VAL A 10 10.97 -24.79 -3.75
C VAL A 10 11.71 -23.55 -4.28
N GLN A 11 12.92 -23.72 -4.79
CA GLN A 11 13.71 -22.62 -5.38
C GLN A 11 13.00 -22.01 -6.60
N GLU A 12 12.42 -22.82 -7.49
CA GLU A 12 11.64 -22.32 -8.62
C GLU A 12 10.38 -21.55 -8.17
N ALA A 13 9.70 -22.02 -7.12
CA ALA A 13 8.56 -21.33 -6.54
C ALA A 13 8.98 -19.97 -5.94
N LEU A 14 10.09 -19.96 -5.19
CA LEU A 14 10.68 -18.74 -4.62
C LEU A 14 11.03 -17.73 -5.71
N ARG A 15 11.72 -18.16 -6.77
CA ARG A 15 12.12 -17.29 -7.89
C ARG A 15 10.90 -16.64 -8.54
N LYS A 16 9.86 -17.42 -8.83
CA LYS A 16 8.60 -16.90 -9.37
C LYS A 16 7.96 -15.89 -8.43
N CYS A 17 7.95 -16.18 -7.13
CA CYS A 17 7.37 -15.28 -6.13
C CYS A 17 8.12 -13.94 -6.06
N PHE A 18 9.45 -13.94 -6.03
CA PHE A 18 10.24 -12.70 -5.97
C PHE A 18 10.13 -11.86 -7.25
N LEU A 19 10.06 -12.48 -8.44
CA LEU A 19 9.77 -11.75 -9.68
C LEU A 19 8.39 -11.06 -9.63
N VAL A 20 7.38 -11.74 -9.08
CA VAL A 20 6.06 -11.14 -8.86
C VAL A 20 6.15 -10.01 -7.83
N VAL A 21 6.88 -10.18 -6.73
CA VAL A 21 7.10 -9.11 -5.75
C VAL A 21 7.73 -7.87 -6.39
N GLU A 22 8.73 -8.05 -7.27
CA GLU A 22 9.37 -6.95 -8.00
C GLU A 22 8.37 -6.17 -8.88
N GLU A 23 7.59 -6.89 -9.69
CA GLU A 23 6.55 -6.29 -10.54
C GLU A 23 5.51 -5.54 -9.69
N GLN A 24 5.01 -6.20 -8.64
CA GLN A 24 3.99 -5.63 -7.77
C GLN A 24 4.51 -4.43 -6.97
N GLN A 25 5.79 -4.41 -6.61
CA GLN A 25 6.41 -3.27 -5.93
C GLN A 25 6.45 -2.03 -6.84
N GLY A 26 6.72 -2.21 -8.14
CA GLY A 26 6.64 -1.12 -9.11
C GLY A 26 5.23 -0.52 -9.19
N LEU A 27 4.21 -1.36 -9.29
CA LEU A 27 2.81 -0.92 -9.28
C LEU A 27 2.43 -0.22 -7.98
N TRP A 28 2.80 -0.80 -6.84
CA TRP A 28 2.56 -0.22 -5.51
C TRP A 28 3.12 1.19 -5.39
N GLN A 29 4.40 1.38 -5.74
CA GLN A 29 5.05 2.69 -5.70
C GLN A 29 4.39 3.69 -6.66
N SER A 30 3.97 3.25 -7.85
CA SER A 30 3.26 4.11 -8.80
C SER A 30 1.95 4.62 -8.20
N VAL A 31 1.14 3.73 -7.64
CA VAL A 31 -0.15 4.09 -7.03
C VAL A 31 0.05 5.04 -5.85
N LEU A 32 1.06 4.80 -5.02
CA LEU A 32 1.37 5.68 -3.89
C LEU A 32 1.79 7.09 -4.31
N LYS A 33 2.45 7.25 -5.47
CA LYS A 33 2.81 8.57 -6.02
C LYS A 33 1.58 9.36 -6.51
N ASP A 34 0.49 8.67 -6.84
CA ASP A 34 -0.74 9.31 -7.32
C ASP A 34 -1.66 9.79 -6.17
N CYS A 35 -1.45 9.33 -4.94
CA CYS A 35 -2.29 9.67 -3.79
C CYS A 35 -2.09 11.10 -3.24
N PRO A 36 -0.85 11.65 -3.09
CA PRO A 36 -0.64 12.96 -2.48
C PRO A 36 -1.43 14.11 -3.11
N PRO A 37 -1.54 14.23 -4.45
CA PRO A 37 -2.38 15.27 -5.07
C PRO A 37 -3.87 15.16 -4.69
N LEU A 38 -4.40 13.95 -4.55
CA LEU A 38 -5.79 13.72 -4.14
C LEU A 38 -6.01 14.11 -2.67
N LEU A 39 -5.09 13.72 -1.80
CA LEU A 39 -5.13 14.09 -0.37
C LEU A 39 -5.03 15.60 -0.18
N ALA A 40 -4.15 16.27 -0.93
CA ALA A 40 -4.04 17.73 -0.93
C ALA A 40 -5.34 18.39 -1.40
N SER A 41 -6.01 17.82 -2.41
CA SER A 41 -7.32 18.30 -2.87
C SER A 41 -8.39 18.19 -1.77
N LEU A 42 -8.44 17.09 -1.01
CA LEU A 42 -9.36 16.95 0.13
C LEU A 42 -9.06 17.95 1.25
N SER A 43 -7.78 18.10 1.61
CA SER A 43 -7.34 19.07 2.61
C SER A 43 -7.78 20.49 2.23
N ASN A 44 -7.56 20.89 0.98
CA ASN A 44 -7.97 22.20 0.47
C ASN A 44 -9.50 22.36 0.45
N LEU A 45 -10.26 21.32 0.07
CA LEU A 45 -11.73 21.37 0.14
C LEU A 45 -12.24 21.57 1.58
N ALA A 46 -11.61 20.91 2.56
CA ALA A 46 -11.95 21.09 3.96
C ALA A 46 -11.62 22.51 4.47
N GLU A 47 -10.48 23.06 4.07
CA GLU A 47 -10.12 24.46 4.36
C GLU A 47 -11.16 25.43 3.76
N GLN A 48 -11.55 25.24 2.51
CA GLN A 48 -12.56 26.06 1.84
C GLN A 48 -13.94 25.95 2.50
N LEU A 49 -14.34 24.74 2.94
CA LEU A 49 -15.58 24.53 3.70
C LEU A 49 -15.52 25.26 5.04
N GLN A 50 -14.39 25.21 5.74
CA GLN A 50 -14.21 25.90 7.00
C GLN A 50 -14.26 27.43 6.82
N ALA A 51 -13.61 27.96 5.79
CA ALA A 51 -13.67 29.37 5.45
C ALA A 51 -15.11 29.83 5.13
N ALA A 52 -15.87 29.02 4.39
CA ALA A 52 -17.28 29.29 4.10
C ALA A 52 -18.18 29.19 5.34
N GLN A 53 -17.86 28.35 6.33
CA GLN A 53 -18.60 28.28 7.60
C GLN A 53 -18.34 29.50 8.48
N ASN A 54 -17.12 30.04 8.46
CA ASN A 54 -16.73 31.19 9.27
C ASN A 54 -17.21 32.53 8.69
N LEU A 55 -17.56 32.58 7.40
CA LEU A 55 -18.04 33.78 6.73
C LEU A 55 -19.51 34.06 7.06
N ARG A 56 -19.80 35.28 7.51
CA ARG A 56 -21.17 35.81 7.55
C ARG A 56 -21.54 36.38 6.18
N PHE A 57 -22.18 35.57 5.34
CA PHE A 57 -22.54 35.97 3.97
C PHE A 57 -23.45 37.22 3.92
N GLU A 58 -24.28 37.41 4.93
CA GLU A 58 -25.15 38.58 5.12
C GLU A 58 -24.40 39.91 5.29
N ASP A 59 -23.17 39.84 5.83
CA ASP A 59 -22.31 41.01 6.04
C ASP A 59 -21.61 41.44 4.74
N VAL A 60 -21.66 40.63 3.68
CA VAL A 60 -21.04 40.93 2.39
C VAL A 60 -22.10 41.48 1.41
N PRO A 61 -22.13 42.78 1.10
CA PRO A 61 -23.22 43.40 0.33
C PRO A 61 -23.45 42.77 -1.04
N ALA A 62 -22.38 42.37 -1.73
CA ALA A 62 -22.45 41.75 -3.06
C ALA A 62 -23.09 40.35 -3.04
N LEU A 63 -23.06 39.64 -1.90
CA LEU A 63 -23.56 38.27 -1.77
C LEU A 63 -25.03 38.22 -1.32
N ARG A 64 -25.60 39.33 -0.84
CA ARG A 64 -27.01 39.40 -0.38
C ARG A 64 -28.03 39.06 -1.46
N ALA A 65 -27.69 39.26 -2.74
CA ALA A 65 -28.53 38.86 -3.86
C ALA A 65 -28.63 37.33 -4.05
N PHE A 66 -27.82 36.56 -3.32
CA PHE A 66 -27.71 35.10 -3.44
C PHE A 66 -27.91 34.42 -2.08
N PRO A 67 -29.15 34.40 -1.53
CA PRO A 67 -29.43 33.88 -0.20
C PRO A 67 -29.17 32.37 -0.05
N ASP A 68 -29.14 31.63 -1.17
CA ASP A 68 -28.88 30.18 -1.24
C ASP A 68 -27.41 29.83 -1.50
N LEU A 69 -26.53 30.84 -1.65
CA LEU A 69 -25.15 30.63 -2.09
C LEU A 69 -24.35 29.75 -1.13
N GLN A 70 -24.48 29.96 0.17
CA GLN A 70 -23.73 29.21 1.18
C GLN A 70 -24.06 27.71 1.12
N GLU A 71 -25.36 27.38 1.07
CA GLU A 71 -25.81 25.99 0.99
C GLU A 71 -25.43 25.35 -0.35
N ARG A 72 -25.54 26.09 -1.45
CA ARG A 72 -25.11 25.61 -2.77
C ARG A 72 -23.61 25.39 -2.86
N LEU A 73 -22.81 26.28 -2.28
CA LEU A 73 -21.37 26.15 -2.21
C LEU A 73 -20.99 24.91 -1.40
N ARG A 74 -21.59 24.74 -0.21
CA ARG A 74 -21.40 23.56 0.63
C ARG A 74 -21.71 22.27 -0.13
N ARG A 75 -22.88 22.18 -0.78
CA ARG A 75 -23.25 20.99 -1.59
C ARG A 75 -22.25 20.70 -2.69
N LYS A 76 -21.79 21.73 -3.41
CA LYS A 76 -20.79 21.58 -4.47
C LYS A 76 -19.43 21.11 -3.94
N GLN A 77 -18.99 21.63 -2.79
CA GLN A 77 -17.73 21.24 -2.17
C GLN A 77 -17.78 19.80 -1.65
N LEU A 78 -18.89 19.39 -1.03
CA LEU A 78 -19.10 18.00 -0.60
C LEU A 78 -19.09 17.05 -1.80
N ALA A 79 -19.85 17.37 -2.86
CA ALA A 79 -19.85 16.56 -4.08
C ALA A 79 -18.47 16.47 -4.75
N ALA A 80 -17.70 17.56 -4.76
CA ALA A 80 -16.31 17.54 -5.23
C ALA A 80 -15.42 16.65 -4.34
N GLY A 81 -15.66 16.67 -3.04
CA GLY A 81 -15.00 15.82 -2.06
C GLY A 81 -15.28 14.34 -2.28
N ASP A 82 -16.54 13.97 -2.50
CA ASP A 82 -16.96 12.59 -2.80
C ASP A 82 -16.24 12.06 -4.05
N ILE A 83 -16.14 12.87 -5.12
CA ILE A 83 -15.38 12.51 -6.33
C ILE A 83 -13.90 12.23 -6.03
N VAL A 84 -13.30 12.96 -5.10
CA VAL A 84 -11.88 12.73 -4.72
C VAL A 84 -11.76 11.46 -3.86
N LEU A 85 -12.73 11.20 -2.98
CA LEU A 85 -12.78 9.97 -2.19
C LEU A 85 -12.95 8.74 -3.08
N ASP A 86 -13.81 8.78 -4.09
CA ASP A 86 -13.97 7.69 -5.07
C ASP A 86 -12.63 7.36 -5.75
N LYS A 87 -11.88 8.39 -6.16
CA LYS A 87 -10.54 8.20 -6.77
C LYS A 87 -9.55 7.59 -5.79
N LEU A 88 -9.56 8.00 -4.52
CA LEU A 88 -8.71 7.42 -3.49
C LEU A 88 -9.09 5.96 -3.21
N GLU A 89 -10.38 5.63 -3.25
CA GLU A 89 -10.88 4.26 -3.12
C GLU A 89 -10.40 3.37 -4.27
N GLU A 90 -10.41 3.86 -5.52
CA GLU A 90 -9.80 3.15 -6.66
C GLU A 90 -8.32 2.86 -6.44
N ARG A 91 -7.57 3.81 -5.88
CA ARG A 91 -6.14 3.63 -5.56
C ARG A 91 -5.98 2.59 -4.44
N LEU A 92 -6.79 2.64 -3.38
CA LEU A 92 -6.82 1.60 -2.36
C LEU A 92 -7.17 0.22 -2.93
N ALA A 93 -8.09 0.12 -3.88
CA ALA A 93 -8.45 -1.14 -4.53
C ALA A 93 -7.26 -1.72 -5.32
N THR A 94 -6.43 -0.86 -5.93
CA THR A 94 -5.20 -1.30 -6.59
C THR A 94 -4.16 -1.78 -5.59
N LEU A 95 -3.96 -1.06 -4.48
CA LEU A 95 -3.06 -1.49 -3.39
C LEU A 95 -3.52 -2.82 -2.77
N LEU A 96 -4.83 -2.99 -2.59
CA LEU A 96 -5.45 -4.24 -2.14
C LEU A 96 -5.09 -5.40 -3.07
N LYS A 97 -5.23 -5.19 -4.38
CA LYS A 97 -4.88 -6.19 -5.39
C LYS A 97 -3.40 -6.58 -5.33
N VAL A 98 -2.49 -5.61 -5.19
CA VAL A 98 -1.05 -5.88 -5.00
C VAL A 98 -0.83 -6.80 -3.79
N ARG A 99 -1.38 -6.43 -2.63
CA ARG A 99 -1.29 -7.24 -1.41
C ARG A 99 -1.79 -8.67 -1.64
N ASP A 100 -2.93 -8.83 -2.31
CA ASP A 100 -3.55 -10.14 -2.55
C ASP A 100 -2.76 -11.01 -3.51
N VAL A 101 -2.23 -10.43 -4.59
CA VAL A 101 -1.36 -11.14 -5.53
C VAL A 101 -0.10 -11.65 -4.82
N VAL A 102 0.55 -10.79 -4.03
CA VAL A 102 1.76 -11.17 -3.27
C VAL A 102 1.42 -12.25 -2.23
N SER A 103 0.36 -12.06 -1.44
CA SER A 103 -0.03 -13.05 -0.41
C SER A 103 -0.31 -14.42 -1.02
N SER A 104 -1.00 -14.48 -2.17
CA SER A 104 -1.26 -15.74 -2.87
C SER A 104 0.01 -16.44 -3.35
N HIS A 105 1.03 -15.69 -3.79
CA HIS A 105 2.31 -16.28 -4.20
C HIS A 105 3.13 -16.76 -3.01
N VAL A 106 3.16 -15.99 -1.92
CA VAL A 106 3.81 -16.39 -0.67
C VAL A 106 3.17 -17.68 -0.13
N GLU A 107 1.83 -17.76 -0.10
CA GLU A 107 1.11 -18.96 0.30
C GLU A 107 1.47 -20.16 -0.59
N HIS A 108 1.57 -19.98 -1.90
CA HIS A 108 1.95 -21.04 -2.82
C HIS A 108 3.38 -21.56 -2.57
N VAL A 109 4.33 -20.67 -2.27
CA VAL A 109 5.69 -21.06 -1.89
C VAL A 109 5.68 -21.87 -0.60
N LEU A 110 4.98 -21.40 0.43
CA LEU A 110 4.89 -22.09 1.72
C LEU A 110 4.28 -23.49 1.56
N GLN A 111 3.19 -23.61 0.81
CA GLN A 111 2.59 -24.92 0.50
C GLN A 111 3.54 -25.85 -0.27
N THR A 112 4.36 -25.30 -1.16
CA THR A 112 5.36 -26.07 -1.91
C THR A 112 6.48 -26.55 -1.00
N TYR A 113 6.95 -25.69 -0.09
CA TYR A 113 7.93 -26.06 0.93
C TYR A 113 7.37 -27.12 1.89
N GLU A 114 6.17 -26.92 2.44
CA GLU A 114 5.51 -27.85 3.37
C GLU A 114 5.34 -29.25 2.76
N ARG A 115 4.96 -29.33 1.48
CA ARG A 115 4.85 -30.61 0.76
C ARG A 115 6.17 -31.39 0.70
N HIS A 116 7.29 -30.68 0.72
CA HIS A 116 8.62 -31.25 0.57
C HIS A 116 9.43 -31.23 1.88
N ALA A 117 8.90 -30.67 2.97
CA ALA A 117 9.63 -30.44 4.22
C ALA A 117 10.25 -31.71 4.82
N ASP A 118 9.54 -32.84 4.79
CA ASP A 118 10.06 -34.13 5.31
C ASP A 118 11.19 -34.73 4.45
N THR A 119 11.34 -34.24 3.21
CA THR A 119 12.30 -34.75 2.22
C THR A 119 13.51 -33.84 2.05
N ILE A 120 13.32 -32.53 2.25
CA ILE A 120 14.38 -31.53 2.23
C ILE A 120 15.02 -31.54 3.63
N GLY A 121 16.28 -31.95 3.73
CA GLY A 121 17.01 -31.92 5.01
C GLY A 121 17.23 -30.48 5.49
N LEU A 122 17.25 -30.28 6.81
CA LEU A 122 17.46 -28.95 7.43
C LEU A 122 18.74 -28.27 6.92
N ASP A 123 19.82 -29.02 6.74
CA ASP A 123 21.09 -28.51 6.22
C ASP A 123 20.93 -27.88 4.82
N ALA A 124 20.09 -28.49 3.96
CA ALA A 124 19.85 -27.99 2.61
C ALA A 124 19.01 -26.70 2.61
N VAL A 125 18.09 -26.55 3.58
CA VAL A 125 17.27 -25.33 3.73
C VAL A 125 18.12 -24.14 4.20
N LEU A 126 19.09 -24.40 5.09
CA LEU A 126 19.98 -23.40 5.67
C LEU A 126 21.21 -23.10 4.80
N GLN A 127 21.42 -23.85 3.72
CA GLN A 127 22.59 -23.70 2.88
C GLN A 127 22.45 -22.47 1.96
N ALA A 128 23.18 -21.41 2.29
CA ALA A 128 23.41 -20.27 1.40
C ALA A 128 24.61 -20.54 0.46
N SER A 129 24.68 -19.77 -0.62
CA SER A 129 25.80 -19.73 -1.57
C SER A 129 26.21 -18.28 -1.86
N ALA A 130 27.27 -18.09 -2.64
CA ALA A 130 27.69 -16.77 -3.07
C ALA A 130 26.68 -16.07 -4.01
N ALA A 131 25.81 -16.85 -4.67
CA ALA A 131 24.83 -16.35 -5.64
C ALA A 131 23.38 -16.46 -5.15
N SER A 132 23.12 -17.21 -4.07
CA SER A 132 21.78 -17.41 -3.53
C SER A 132 21.79 -17.35 -2.00
N PRO A 133 20.92 -16.55 -1.40
CA PRO A 133 20.54 -16.71 0.00
C PRO A 133 20.01 -18.12 0.29
N SER A 134 19.93 -18.49 1.56
CA SER A 134 19.33 -19.77 1.95
C SER A 134 17.81 -19.77 1.72
N VAL A 135 17.22 -20.96 1.60
CA VAL A 135 15.75 -21.11 1.51
C VAL A 135 15.08 -20.57 2.77
N ALA A 136 15.67 -20.80 3.95
CA ALA A 136 15.15 -20.27 5.22
C ALA A 136 15.03 -18.74 5.20
N GLU A 137 16.11 -18.03 4.84
CA GLU A 137 16.12 -16.56 4.77
C GLU A 137 15.10 -16.04 3.76
N MET A 138 15.03 -16.66 2.58
CA MET A 138 14.08 -16.25 1.55
C MET A 138 12.62 -16.43 1.99
N LEU A 139 12.30 -17.52 2.70
CA LEU A 139 10.96 -17.74 3.26
C LEU A 139 10.62 -16.70 4.35
N GLU A 140 11.58 -16.38 5.21
CA GLU A 140 11.42 -15.31 6.22
C GLU A 140 11.15 -13.96 5.54
N TRP A 141 11.94 -13.60 4.54
CA TRP A 141 11.77 -12.35 3.79
C TRP A 141 10.43 -12.26 3.05
N LEU A 142 9.94 -13.36 2.48
CA LEU A 142 8.61 -13.39 1.89
C LEU A 142 7.51 -13.11 2.91
N HIS A 143 7.66 -13.62 4.14
CA HIS A 143 6.72 -13.33 5.21
C HIS A 143 6.79 -11.86 5.65
N ASP A 144 7.98 -11.28 5.73
CA ASP A 144 8.18 -9.86 6.01
C ASP A 144 7.56 -8.96 4.93
N ILE A 145 7.71 -9.33 3.66
CA ILE A 145 7.09 -8.64 2.52
C ILE A 145 5.56 -8.71 2.62
N GLU A 146 4.98 -9.89 2.88
CA GLU A 146 3.53 -10.06 3.05
C GLU A 146 3.01 -9.18 4.18
N ARG A 147 3.70 -9.22 5.33
CA ARG A 147 3.38 -8.41 6.51
C ARG A 147 3.45 -6.91 6.20
N HIS A 148 4.46 -6.48 5.46
CA HIS A 148 4.62 -5.08 5.03
C HIS A 148 3.41 -4.62 4.22
N TYR A 149 3.09 -5.30 3.10
CA TYR A 149 1.95 -4.91 2.27
C TYR A 149 0.62 -4.91 3.04
N ARG A 150 0.41 -5.92 3.91
CA ARG A 150 -0.79 -6.01 4.73
C ARG A 150 -0.94 -4.84 5.69
N ASN A 151 0.09 -4.53 6.47
CA ASN A 151 0.02 -3.47 7.48
C ASN A 151 -0.15 -2.09 6.83
N PHE A 152 0.63 -1.83 5.79
CA PHE A 152 0.61 -0.57 5.07
C PHE A 152 -0.75 -0.30 4.42
N TYR A 153 -1.35 -1.34 3.81
CA TYR A 153 -2.71 -1.27 3.27
C TYR A 153 -3.75 -1.00 4.36
N LEU A 154 -3.72 -1.78 5.45
CA LEU A 154 -4.71 -1.66 6.52
C LEU A 154 -4.68 -0.28 7.18
N ARG A 155 -3.49 0.28 7.46
CA ARG A 155 -3.34 1.63 8.02
C ARG A 155 -3.92 2.70 7.09
N ARG A 156 -3.66 2.61 5.78
CA ARG A 156 -4.19 3.56 4.80
C ARG A 156 -5.69 3.46 4.62
N ARG A 157 -6.20 2.23 4.52
CA ARG A 157 -7.64 1.99 4.50
C ARG A 157 -8.32 2.56 5.75
N HIS A 158 -7.72 2.34 6.92
CA HIS A 158 -8.25 2.87 8.17
C HIS A 158 -8.28 4.40 8.15
N LEU A 159 -7.18 5.05 7.74
CA LEU A 159 -7.09 6.51 7.62
C LEU A 159 -8.16 7.10 6.70
N LEU A 160 -8.43 6.46 5.55
CA LEU A 160 -9.46 6.96 4.64
C LEU A 160 -10.88 6.65 5.12
N SER A 161 -11.09 5.53 5.81
CA SER A 161 -12.40 5.18 6.39
C SER A 161 -12.82 6.05 7.57
N SER A 162 -11.89 6.75 8.21
CA SER A 162 -12.18 7.64 9.34
C SER A 162 -12.56 9.06 8.91
N ILE A 163 -12.57 9.36 7.61
CA ILE A 163 -12.93 10.67 7.08
C ILE A 163 -14.39 10.98 7.38
N GLN A 164 -14.62 12.13 8.01
CA GLN A 164 -15.95 12.65 8.30
C GLN A 164 -15.97 14.15 7.98
N TRP A 165 -16.87 14.59 7.10
CA TRP A 165 -17.01 16.01 6.74
C TRP A 165 -17.45 16.93 7.90
N GLY A 166 -17.78 16.36 9.06
CA GLY A 166 -17.97 17.11 10.31
C GLY A 166 -16.66 17.47 11.03
N ASP A 167 -15.55 16.81 10.69
CA ASP A 167 -14.23 16.99 11.28
C ASP A 167 -13.24 17.51 10.21
N LEU A 168 -13.36 18.80 9.92
CA LEU A 168 -12.56 19.45 8.87
C LEU A 168 -11.07 19.55 9.24
N GLU A 169 -10.74 19.58 10.52
CA GLU A 169 -9.34 19.64 11.00
C GLU A 169 -8.62 18.33 10.67
N ASN A 170 -9.27 17.18 10.92
CA ASN A 170 -8.71 15.89 10.57
C ASN A 170 -8.54 15.72 9.05
N ILE A 171 -9.52 16.19 8.24
CA ILE A 171 -9.39 16.16 6.77
C ILE A 171 -8.20 17.01 6.30
N GLN A 172 -7.98 18.18 6.90
CA GLN A 172 -6.82 19.03 6.60
C GLN A 172 -5.50 18.36 7.02
N ALA A 173 -5.51 17.53 8.05
CA ALA A 173 -4.32 16.79 8.50
C ALA A 173 -4.01 15.52 7.69
N LEU A 174 -4.90 15.08 6.78
CA LEU A 174 -4.76 13.84 6.02
C LEU A 174 -3.44 13.68 5.27
N PRO A 175 -2.92 14.69 4.52
CA PRO A 175 -1.65 14.53 3.81
C PRO A 175 -0.50 14.15 4.76
N LYS A 176 -0.42 14.85 5.90
CA LYS A 176 0.59 14.58 6.92
C LYS A 176 0.38 13.22 7.60
N ALA A 177 -0.87 12.84 7.86
CA ALA A 177 -1.19 11.54 8.43
C ALA A 177 -0.81 10.40 7.48
N TRP A 178 -1.00 10.58 6.18
CA TRP A 178 -0.61 9.63 5.14
C TRP A 178 0.90 9.42 5.07
N ASP A 179 1.68 10.51 5.07
CA ASP A 179 3.15 10.45 4.98
C ASP A 179 3.77 9.75 6.19
N ARG A 180 3.23 9.98 7.39
CA ARG A 180 3.66 9.29 8.62
C ARG A 180 3.53 7.78 8.56
N ILE A 181 2.59 7.25 7.77
CA ILE A 181 2.48 5.79 7.58
C ILE A 181 3.69 5.26 6.81
N SER A 182 4.18 6.02 5.82
CA SER A 182 5.37 5.65 5.04
C SER A 182 6.65 5.70 5.88
N GLU A 183 6.80 6.73 6.72
CA GLU A 183 7.97 6.89 7.60
C GLU A 183 8.07 5.77 8.64
N ALA A 184 6.93 5.26 9.13
CA ALA A 184 6.89 4.24 10.16
C ALA A 184 7.20 2.81 9.66
N GLU A 185 7.11 2.55 8.35
CA GLU A 185 7.12 1.17 7.81
C GLU A 185 8.34 0.80 6.97
N HIS A 186 9.56 1.26 7.33
CA HIS A 186 10.83 0.91 6.66
C HIS A 186 10.70 0.94 5.13
N PRO A 187 10.69 2.13 4.50
CA PRO A 187 10.33 2.30 3.09
C PRO A 187 11.21 1.50 2.11
N ASP A 188 12.38 1.10 2.56
CA ASP A 188 13.39 0.39 1.76
C ASP A 188 13.38 -1.13 1.95
N LEU A 189 12.57 -1.69 2.86
CA LEU A 189 12.55 -3.13 3.17
C LEU A 189 12.46 -4.02 1.91
N ILE A 190 11.46 -3.77 1.08
CA ILE A 190 11.23 -4.57 -0.13
C ILE A 190 12.40 -4.39 -1.11
N ARG A 191 12.93 -3.18 -1.25
CA ARG A 191 14.06 -2.90 -2.14
C ARG A 191 15.31 -3.65 -1.67
N ASP A 192 15.60 -3.62 -0.38
CA ASP A 192 16.79 -4.25 0.20
C ASP A 192 16.71 -5.78 0.11
N ILE A 193 15.52 -6.36 0.31
CA ILE A 193 15.27 -7.79 0.07
C ILE A 193 15.46 -8.15 -1.41
N LEU A 194 14.86 -7.38 -2.33
CA LEU A 194 14.99 -7.63 -3.78
C LEU A 194 16.45 -7.54 -4.24
N LEU A 195 17.21 -6.60 -3.68
CA LEU A 195 18.67 -6.51 -3.90
C LEU A 195 19.41 -7.74 -3.37
N SER A 196 18.98 -8.30 -2.24
CA SER A 196 19.60 -9.47 -1.62
C SER A 196 19.38 -10.76 -2.43
N VAL A 197 18.28 -10.85 -3.19
CA VAL A 197 17.97 -12.00 -4.05
C VAL A 197 18.34 -11.81 -5.51
N SER A 198 18.92 -10.67 -5.91
CA SER A 198 19.11 -10.33 -7.33
C SER A 198 19.89 -11.38 -8.12
N PHE A 199 21.03 -11.87 -7.59
CA PHE A 199 21.83 -12.92 -8.22
C PHE A 199 21.06 -14.25 -8.35
N PHE A 200 20.21 -14.57 -7.38
CA PHE A 200 19.37 -15.78 -7.42
C PHE A 200 18.30 -15.73 -8.52
N LEU A 201 17.89 -14.53 -8.92
CA LEU A 201 16.93 -14.31 -10.02
C LEU A 201 17.57 -14.38 -11.41
N GLU A 202 18.90 -14.26 -11.51
CA GLU A 202 19.65 -14.31 -12.78
C GLU A 202 20.01 -15.74 -13.24
N GLU A 203 19.94 -16.72 -12.33
CA GLU A 203 20.17 -18.16 -12.58
C GLU A 203 18.96 -18.88 -13.19
#